data_AF-A0A1I0YVH6-F1
#
_entry.id   AF-A0A1I0YVH6-F1
#
_cell.length_a   1.000
_cell.length_b   1.000
_cell.length_c   1.000
_cell.angle_alpha   90.00
_cell.angle_beta   90.00
_cell.angle_gamma   90.00
#
_symmetry.space_group_name_H-M   'P 1'
#
loop_
_entity.id
_entity.type
_entity.pdbx_description
1 polymer ?
#
loop_
_entity_poly.entity_id
_entity_poly.type
_entity_poly.pdbx_seq_one_letter_code
_entity_poly.pdbx_strand_id
1 'polypeptide(L)'
;MSENPGHRPDPDGTRPSDDPSTPDPAAGGYPPPPPAGGSSAYPPPPSSGGSSAYPPPPGGGYGQGYGQGSGQGYDQGAQGYGQPGGQGYGQGYGQPGYGAGGYGQPGGFPGAMPPVGAGGYGQAPGTSIGDALSYGWRKFAQNAGVFIGALLVYFVILAVLGAILSAPLISVFAASSTTDASGTLAFDPAVGLGLGFGWTLLFALVFGIVGALFQAGLLRASLQATYGQPVSFGSFFSTDRFGPVVLTAILVGLVGGLANSIPYIGWVLYIGVTVFTQFALLFVLDKQLGTLDAIRASIDLARANVSTAVILALVVLVLLVIGTFACFVGLLVAVPVTSLATTVTYRRLLGEPVAA
;
A
#
# COMPACT_ATOMS: atom_id res chain seq x y z
N MET A 1 23.69 46.19 -68.78
CA MET A 1 22.36 46.24 -69.42
C MET A 1 21.73 44.92 -69.10
N SER A 2 20.84 44.91 -68.11
CA SER A 2 20.24 43.69 -67.54
C SER A 2 18.76 43.65 -67.94
N GLU A 3 18.31 42.49 -68.39
CA GLU A 3 16.99 42.25 -68.97
C GLU A 3 15.89 42.14 -67.90
N ASN A 4 14.72 42.70 -68.26
CA ASN A 4 13.39 42.52 -67.69
C ASN A 4 12.68 41.47 -68.61
N PRO A 5 11.71 40.61 -68.20
CA PRO A 5 10.39 41.08 -67.75
C PRO A 5 9.68 40.20 -66.69
N GLY A 6 9.06 40.83 -65.70
CA GLY A 6 8.12 40.20 -64.76
C GLY A 6 6.83 41.00 -64.65
N HIS A 7 5.77 40.45 -65.22
CA HIS A 7 4.44 40.99 -65.47
C HIS A 7 3.64 41.30 -64.17
N ARG A 8 2.90 42.43 -64.17
CA ARG A 8 1.74 42.68 -63.29
C ARG A 8 0.44 42.33 -64.03
N PRO A 9 -0.64 42.06 -63.30
CA PRO A 9 -1.75 43.03 -63.35
C PRO A 9 -2.14 43.58 -61.97
N ASP A 10 -2.44 44.89 -61.97
CA ASP A 10 -3.04 45.68 -60.89
C ASP A 10 -4.59 45.45 -60.83
N PRO A 11 -5.43 46.37 -60.33
CA PRO A 11 -5.95 46.43 -58.96
C PRO A 11 -7.51 46.53 -58.94
N ASP A 12 -8.10 46.53 -57.74
CA ASP A 12 -9.37 47.22 -57.35
C ASP A 12 -9.88 46.51 -56.08
N GLY A 13 -10.30 47.15 -55.01
CA GLY A 13 -10.67 48.55 -54.82
C GLY A 13 -11.80 48.58 -53.79
N THR A 14 -11.48 49.07 -52.58
CA THR A 14 -12.37 49.75 -51.61
C THR A 14 -13.58 49.00 -51.00
N ARG A 15 -13.60 48.65 -49.69
CA ARG A 15 -13.80 49.44 -48.44
C ARG A 15 -15.27 49.41 -47.92
N PRO A 16 -15.56 49.83 -46.67
CA PRO A 16 -16.04 48.99 -45.56
C PRO A 16 -17.56 49.09 -45.30
N SER A 17 -18.09 48.22 -44.45
CA SER A 17 -19.42 48.40 -43.85
C SER A 17 -19.40 47.90 -42.40
N ASP A 18 -19.59 48.83 -41.48
CA ASP A 18 -19.97 48.62 -40.10
C ASP A 18 -21.32 47.89 -40.03
N ASP A 19 -21.49 46.96 -39.09
CA ASP A 19 -22.78 46.75 -38.43
C ASP A 19 -22.56 46.35 -36.96
N PRO A 20 -23.24 46.98 -35.99
CA PRO A 20 -23.10 46.73 -34.58
C PRO A 20 -24.16 45.74 -34.06
N SER A 21 -24.13 45.50 -32.75
CA SER A 21 -25.21 44.93 -31.91
C SER A 21 -25.35 43.40 -31.84
N THR A 22 -24.76 42.81 -30.79
CA THR A 22 -25.40 41.72 -30.04
C THR A 22 -25.11 41.85 -28.54
N PRO A 23 -26.13 42.04 -27.70
CA PRO A 23 -26.03 41.91 -26.24
C PRO A 23 -26.42 40.51 -25.74
N ASP A 24 -25.64 40.05 -24.74
CA ASP A 24 -25.93 39.18 -23.59
C ASP A 24 -26.43 37.70 -23.75
N PRO A 25 -25.97 36.77 -22.88
CA PRO A 25 -26.30 35.35 -22.91
C PRO A 25 -27.41 34.99 -21.91
N ALA A 26 -28.42 34.23 -22.35
CA ALA A 26 -29.23 33.43 -21.43
C ALA A 26 -29.97 32.29 -22.13
N ALA A 27 -29.99 31.16 -21.43
CA ALA A 27 -31.04 30.14 -21.38
C ALA A 27 -31.04 28.99 -22.42
N GLY A 28 -30.93 27.77 -21.88
CA GLY A 28 -31.98 26.77 -22.07
C GLY A 28 -31.56 25.44 -22.70
N GLY A 29 -31.47 24.38 -21.90
CA GLY A 29 -31.40 23.02 -22.43
C GLY A 29 -31.02 21.90 -21.44
N TYR A 30 -31.45 21.96 -20.18
CA TYR A 30 -31.42 20.77 -19.32
C TYR A 30 -32.58 19.83 -19.68
N PRO A 31 -32.40 18.50 -19.65
CA PRO A 31 -33.49 17.56 -19.81
C PRO A 31 -34.50 17.67 -18.64
N PRO A 32 -35.80 17.40 -18.88
CA PRO A 32 -36.87 17.64 -17.92
C PRO A 32 -36.78 16.71 -16.69
N PRO A 33 -37.21 17.17 -15.50
CA PRO A 33 -37.32 16.32 -14.31
C PRO A 33 -38.51 15.34 -14.44
N PRO A 34 -38.43 14.14 -13.82
CA PRO A 34 -39.54 13.21 -13.79
C PRO A 34 -40.73 13.74 -12.95
N PRO A 35 -41.97 13.31 -13.24
CA PRO A 35 -43.18 13.89 -12.66
C PRO A 35 -43.31 13.60 -11.16
N ALA A 36 -43.65 14.64 -10.38
CA ALA A 36 -44.07 14.50 -9.00
C ALA A 36 -45.59 14.28 -8.92
N GLY A 37 -46.02 13.23 -8.21
CA GLY A 37 -47.40 13.10 -7.73
C GLY A 37 -48.05 11.74 -7.97
N GLY A 38 -47.85 10.82 -7.02
CA GLY A 38 -48.59 9.57 -6.93
C GLY A 38 -48.37 8.93 -5.56
N SER A 39 -49.26 9.22 -4.62
CA SER A 39 -49.31 8.61 -3.30
C SER A 39 -49.56 7.11 -3.40
N SER A 40 -48.53 6.29 -3.23
CA SER A 40 -48.66 4.86 -2.95
C SER A 40 -47.92 4.54 -1.67
N ALA A 41 -48.71 4.24 -0.65
CA ALA A 41 -48.33 3.92 0.71
C ALA A 41 -47.21 2.87 0.75
N TYR A 42 -46.18 3.18 1.54
CA TYR A 42 -45.29 2.15 2.06
C TYR A 42 -46.12 1.13 2.85
N PRO A 43 -45.90 -0.19 2.67
CA PRO A 43 -46.44 -1.16 3.61
C PRO A 43 -45.83 -0.88 5.00
N PRO A 44 -46.63 -0.83 6.07
CA PRO A 44 -46.11 -0.62 7.42
C PRO A 44 -45.20 -1.80 7.84
N PRO A 45 -44.21 -1.56 8.72
CA PRO A 45 -43.42 -2.64 9.29
C PRO A 45 -44.34 -3.60 10.07
N PRO A 46 -44.08 -4.92 10.07
CA PRO A 46 -44.85 -5.84 10.88
C PRO A 46 -44.72 -5.44 12.35
N SER A 47 -45.87 -5.16 12.96
CA SER A 47 -46.04 -4.82 14.36
C SER A 47 -45.58 -5.97 15.25
N SER A 48 -44.82 -5.61 16.29
CA SER A 48 -44.56 -6.44 17.46
C SER A 48 -45.86 -6.94 18.09
N GLY A 49 -46.05 -8.26 18.08
CA GLY A 49 -47.17 -8.92 18.75
C GLY A 49 -47.07 -10.43 18.57
N GLY A 50 -46.42 -11.11 19.51
CA GLY A 50 -46.25 -12.57 19.48
C GLY A 50 -45.35 -13.06 20.60
N SER A 51 -45.85 -13.01 21.82
CA SER A 51 -45.31 -13.66 23.00
C SER A 51 -44.94 -15.13 22.71
N SER A 52 -43.65 -15.43 22.72
CA SER A 52 -43.14 -16.81 22.79
C SER A 52 -42.10 -16.83 23.90
N ALA A 53 -42.58 -17.11 25.12
CA ALA A 53 -41.76 -17.34 26.29
C ALA A 53 -40.84 -18.53 26.02
N TYR A 54 -39.53 -18.31 26.09
CA TYR A 54 -38.59 -19.41 26.26
C TYR A 54 -38.72 -19.94 27.71
N PRO A 55 -38.86 -21.26 27.91
CA PRO A 55 -38.91 -21.83 29.25
C PRO A 55 -37.54 -21.75 29.93
N PRO A 56 -37.44 -21.43 31.23
CA PRO A 56 -36.20 -21.56 31.97
C PRO A 56 -35.83 -23.04 32.15
N PRO A 57 -34.53 -23.41 32.17
CA PRO A 57 -34.13 -24.80 32.41
C PRO A 57 -34.50 -25.23 33.85
N PRO A 58 -34.93 -26.50 34.06
CA PRO A 58 -35.35 -26.97 35.37
C PRO A 58 -34.17 -27.17 36.32
N GLY A 59 -34.29 -26.62 37.53
CA GLY A 59 -33.49 -27.05 38.67
C GLY A 59 -34.03 -28.36 39.25
N GLY A 60 -33.13 -29.29 39.57
CA GLY A 60 -33.41 -30.51 40.31
C GLY A 60 -32.10 -31.22 40.63
N GLY A 61 -31.75 -31.32 41.92
CA GLY A 61 -30.43 -31.76 42.39
C GLY A 61 -30.37 -33.13 43.07
N TYR A 62 -29.14 -33.53 43.39
CA TYR A 62 -28.67 -34.48 44.44
C TYR A 62 -27.12 -34.47 44.37
N GLY A 63 -26.30 -34.47 45.43
CA GLY A 63 -26.51 -34.42 46.88
C GLY A 63 -25.17 -34.26 47.64
N GLN A 64 -25.30 -34.00 48.95
CA GLN A 64 -24.42 -34.28 50.11
C GLN A 64 -22.99 -33.68 50.22
N GLY A 65 -22.74 -32.97 51.34
CA GLY A 65 -21.39 -32.92 51.96
C GLY A 65 -21.05 -31.77 52.93
N TYR A 66 -21.58 -31.78 54.16
CA TYR A 66 -21.00 -31.37 55.48
C TYR A 66 -20.26 -30.01 55.72
N GLY A 67 -20.68 -29.32 56.80
CA GLY A 67 -19.84 -28.47 57.69
C GLY A 67 -20.20 -26.96 57.72
N GLN A 68 -21.08 -26.44 58.59
CA GLN A 68 -20.96 -26.13 60.04
C GLN A 68 -20.62 -24.64 60.34
N GLY A 69 -21.57 -23.96 61.01
CA GLY A 69 -21.41 -22.79 61.90
C GLY A 69 -21.42 -21.39 61.23
N SER A 70 -21.96 -20.31 61.78
CA SER A 70 -22.90 -19.98 62.89
C SER A 70 -22.87 -18.45 63.05
N GLY A 71 -24.01 -17.80 63.33
CA GLY A 71 -24.12 -16.43 63.88
C GLY A 71 -24.67 -15.38 62.90
N GLN A 72 -25.93 -14.92 63.00
CA GLN A 72 -26.44 -13.83 63.88
C GLN A 72 -25.68 -12.51 63.68
N GLY A 73 -26.25 -11.35 63.39
CA GLY A 73 -27.61 -10.80 63.30
C GLY A 73 -27.51 -9.25 63.39
N TYR A 74 -28.55 -8.52 62.96
CA TYR A 74 -29.02 -7.15 63.38
C TYR A 74 -28.01 -5.97 63.39
N ASP A 75 -28.31 -4.68 63.22
CA ASP A 75 -29.44 -3.87 62.78
C ASP A 75 -28.87 -2.44 62.55
N GLN A 76 -29.60 -1.61 61.79
CA GLN A 76 -29.68 -0.13 61.71
C GLN A 76 -28.71 0.82 62.47
N GLY A 77 -28.39 1.97 61.82
CA GLY A 77 -28.36 3.27 62.53
C GLY A 77 -27.39 4.39 62.09
N ALA A 78 -27.94 5.45 61.48
CA ALA A 78 -27.68 6.90 61.68
C ALA A 78 -26.31 7.60 61.40
N GLN A 79 -26.34 8.47 60.36
CA GLN A 79 -26.02 9.92 60.29
C GLN A 79 -24.94 10.60 61.18
N GLY A 80 -23.97 11.28 60.53
CA GLY A 80 -23.75 12.73 60.74
C GLY A 80 -22.36 13.27 61.21
N TYR A 81 -21.75 14.10 60.33
CA TYR A 81 -20.84 15.27 60.55
C TYR A 81 -19.30 15.14 60.64
N GLY A 82 -18.60 15.91 59.78
CA GLY A 82 -17.24 16.46 60.02
C GLY A 82 -16.22 16.40 58.83
N GLN A 83 -15.94 17.54 58.18
CA GLN A 83 -14.80 17.80 57.24
C GLN A 83 -13.50 18.13 58.03
N PRO A 84 -12.29 18.40 57.44
CA PRO A 84 -11.79 18.30 56.05
C PRO A 84 -10.33 17.75 55.89
N GLY A 85 -9.93 17.45 54.64
CA GLY A 85 -8.55 17.65 54.15
C GLY A 85 -7.64 16.42 54.01
N GLY A 86 -7.23 16.10 52.77
CA GLY A 86 -6.13 15.16 52.49
C GLY A 86 -6.06 14.76 51.02
N GLN A 87 -5.04 15.27 50.32
CA GLN A 87 -4.76 15.06 48.90
C GLN A 87 -4.57 13.57 48.54
N GLY A 88 -5.41 13.05 47.64
CA GLY A 88 -5.30 11.69 47.11
C GLY A 88 -4.87 11.69 45.65
N TYR A 89 -3.67 11.17 45.37
CA TYR A 89 -3.18 10.84 44.04
C TYR A 89 -3.80 9.50 43.62
N GLY A 90 -4.85 9.54 42.79
CA GLY A 90 -5.54 8.35 42.29
C GLY A 90 -4.98 7.88 40.94
N GLN A 91 -4.37 6.70 40.92
CA GLN A 91 -4.13 5.91 39.70
C GLN A 91 -5.47 5.52 39.08
N GLY A 92 -5.72 5.96 37.85
CA GLY A 92 -6.88 5.55 37.05
C GLY A 92 -6.56 4.32 36.21
N TYR A 93 -7.08 3.16 36.61
CA TYR A 93 -7.19 1.97 35.76
C TYR A 93 -8.38 2.15 34.81
N GLY A 94 -8.11 2.47 33.54
CA GLY A 94 -9.14 2.54 32.50
C GLY A 94 -9.44 1.16 31.92
N GLN A 95 -10.67 0.67 32.12
CA GLN A 95 -11.24 -0.48 31.40
C GLN A 95 -11.37 -0.18 29.88
N PRO A 96 -11.20 -1.17 28.99
CA PRO A 96 -11.56 -1.01 27.58
C PRO A 96 -13.09 -0.99 27.41
N GLY A 97 -13.61 0.13 26.92
CA GLY A 97 -15.00 0.25 26.49
C GLY A 97 -15.24 -0.50 25.18
N TYR A 98 -16.17 -1.45 25.21
CA TYR A 98 -16.68 -2.15 24.03
C TYR A 98 -17.58 -1.21 23.23
N GLY A 99 -17.02 -0.60 22.18
CA GLY A 99 -17.73 0.27 21.23
C GLY A 99 -18.24 -0.51 20.02
N ALA A 100 -19.54 -0.34 19.78
CA ALA A 100 -20.41 -1.00 18.80
C ALA A 100 -19.87 -1.15 17.36
N GLY A 101 -20.24 -2.29 16.75
CA GLY A 101 -19.92 -2.65 15.37
C GLY A 101 -20.53 -1.69 14.34
N GLY A 102 -19.64 -1.11 13.53
CA GLY A 102 -19.98 -0.44 12.28
C GLY A 102 -19.92 -1.42 11.11
N TYR A 103 -20.96 -1.38 10.30
CA TYR A 103 -21.21 -2.18 9.10
C TYR A 103 -20.05 -2.06 8.11
N GLY A 104 -19.46 -3.21 7.76
CA GLY A 104 -18.25 -3.32 6.97
C GLY A 104 -18.42 -2.85 5.53
N GLN A 105 -17.55 -1.93 5.12
CA GLN A 105 -17.28 -1.63 3.73
C GLN A 105 -16.36 -2.74 3.18
N PRO A 106 -16.69 -3.41 2.06
CA PRO A 106 -15.84 -4.44 1.48
C PRO A 106 -14.63 -3.77 0.81
N GLY A 107 -13.44 -3.89 1.42
CA GLY A 107 -12.16 -3.50 0.81
C GLY A 107 -11.22 -2.65 1.68
N GLY A 108 -11.68 -2.10 2.80
CA GLY A 108 -10.84 -1.28 3.69
C GLY A 108 -10.03 -2.12 4.68
N PHE A 109 -8.74 -1.82 4.83
CA PHE A 109 -7.94 -2.29 5.98
C PHE A 109 -8.64 -1.84 7.28
N PRO A 110 -8.80 -2.72 8.29
CA PRO A 110 -9.48 -2.36 9.52
C PRO A 110 -8.77 -1.19 10.21
N GLY A 111 -9.47 -0.05 10.29
CA GLY A 111 -9.19 1.14 11.10
C GLY A 111 -7.73 1.55 11.25
N ALA A 112 -7.30 2.58 10.51
CA ALA A 112 -6.00 3.23 10.69
C ALA A 112 -5.79 3.60 12.17
N MET A 113 -4.95 2.83 12.88
CA MET A 113 -4.50 3.20 14.22
C MET A 113 -3.71 4.51 14.13
N PRO A 114 -3.85 5.43 15.09
CA PRO A 114 -3.16 6.73 15.05
C PRO A 114 -1.65 6.54 14.91
N PRO A 115 -0.96 7.45 14.19
CA PRO A 115 0.48 7.34 13.99
C PRO A 115 1.21 7.33 15.33
N VAL A 116 2.00 6.28 15.55
CA VAL A 116 2.92 6.18 16.68
C VAL A 116 3.98 7.28 16.52
N GLY A 117 4.01 8.24 17.44
CA GLY A 117 5.00 9.32 17.43
C GLY A 117 6.43 8.78 17.54
N ALA A 118 7.41 9.54 17.08
CA ALA A 118 8.83 9.14 16.95
C ALA A 118 9.51 8.59 18.24
N GLY A 119 8.88 8.73 19.42
CA GLY A 119 9.32 8.14 20.69
C GLY A 119 8.51 6.92 21.19
N GLY A 120 7.56 6.42 20.39
CA GLY A 120 6.64 5.35 20.77
C GLY A 120 6.92 3.98 20.14
N TYR A 121 7.95 3.87 19.30
CA TYR A 121 8.37 2.58 18.72
C TYR A 121 9.03 1.73 19.81
N GLY A 122 8.23 0.90 20.49
CA GLY A 122 8.75 -0.02 21.48
C GLY A 122 9.71 -1.03 20.84
N GLN A 123 10.84 -1.29 21.49
CA GLN A 123 11.61 -2.51 21.23
C GLN A 123 10.71 -3.69 21.63
N ALA A 124 9.97 -4.25 20.69
CA ALA A 124 9.12 -5.40 20.95
C ALA A 124 10.01 -6.56 21.44
N PRO A 125 9.87 -7.01 22.71
CA PRO A 125 10.63 -8.15 23.22
C PRO A 125 10.25 -9.37 22.40
N GLY A 126 11.19 -9.95 21.66
CA GLY A 126 10.97 -11.19 20.91
C GLY A 126 10.48 -11.05 19.47
N THR A 127 10.80 -9.96 18.75
CA THR A 127 10.68 -9.95 17.27
C THR A 127 11.77 -10.84 16.66
N SER A 128 11.67 -12.14 16.88
CA SER A 128 12.49 -13.15 16.20
C SER A 128 12.12 -13.11 14.72
N ILE A 129 13.08 -12.72 13.88
CA ILE A 129 12.94 -12.76 12.41
C ILE A 129 12.65 -14.19 11.94
N GLY A 130 13.15 -15.20 12.66
CA GLY A 130 12.83 -16.60 12.41
C GLY A 130 11.34 -16.91 12.58
N ASP A 131 10.67 -16.32 13.57
CA ASP A 131 9.24 -16.48 13.76
C ASP A 131 8.44 -15.76 12.68
N ALA A 132 8.91 -14.57 12.25
CA ALA A 132 8.30 -13.83 11.16
C ALA A 132 8.41 -14.59 9.82
N LEU A 133 9.55 -15.25 9.57
CA LEU A 133 9.73 -16.13 8.41
C LEU A 133 8.85 -17.38 8.51
N SER A 134 8.79 -18.01 9.68
CA SER A 134 7.94 -19.20 9.92
C SER A 134 6.47 -18.85 9.70
N TYR A 135 6.04 -17.67 10.16
CA TYR A 135 4.73 -17.14 9.86
C TYR A 135 4.51 -16.92 8.36
N GLY A 136 5.45 -16.26 7.69
CA GLY A 136 5.40 -15.99 6.25
C GLY A 136 5.28 -17.27 5.43
N TRP A 137 6.04 -18.30 5.79
CA TRP A 137 5.93 -19.62 5.17
C TRP A 137 4.54 -20.23 5.34
N ARG A 138 3.97 -20.23 6.55
CA ARG A 138 2.64 -20.80 6.81
C ARG A 138 1.55 -20.08 6.03
N LYS A 139 1.52 -18.74 6.05
CA LYS A 139 0.52 -17.95 5.33
C LYS A 139 0.69 -18.04 3.82
N PHE A 140 1.93 -18.13 3.34
CA PHE A 140 2.20 -18.43 1.94
C PHE A 140 1.66 -19.82 1.56
N ALA A 141 2.00 -20.87 2.31
CA ALA A 141 1.55 -22.23 2.01
C ALA A 141 0.01 -22.36 1.99
N GLN A 142 -0.69 -21.65 2.88
CA GLN A 142 -2.15 -21.58 2.91
C GLN A 142 -2.76 -20.88 1.67
N ASN A 143 -2.04 -19.93 1.06
CA ASN A 143 -2.52 -19.09 -0.03
C ASN A 143 -1.64 -19.20 -1.29
N ALA A 144 -0.91 -20.31 -1.45
CA ALA A 144 0.20 -20.41 -2.41
C ALA A 144 -0.29 -20.18 -3.84
N GLY A 145 -1.46 -20.71 -4.20
CA GLY A 145 -2.06 -20.53 -5.51
C GLY A 145 -2.30 -19.06 -5.87
N VAL A 146 -2.72 -18.24 -4.91
CA VAL A 146 -3.00 -16.81 -5.14
C VAL A 146 -1.69 -16.03 -5.31
N PHE A 147 -0.71 -16.25 -4.43
CA PHE A 147 0.59 -15.58 -4.53
C PHE A 147 1.37 -15.98 -5.79
N ILE A 148 1.44 -17.28 -6.09
CA ILE A 148 2.12 -17.79 -7.29
C ILE A 148 1.40 -17.30 -8.54
N GLY A 149 0.06 -17.37 -8.59
CA GLY A 149 -0.71 -16.85 -9.71
C GLY A 149 -0.45 -15.36 -9.97
N ALA A 150 -0.42 -14.54 -8.92
CA ALA A 150 -0.17 -13.11 -9.04
C ALA A 150 1.26 -12.83 -9.54
N LEU A 151 2.25 -13.58 -9.03
CA LEU A 151 3.63 -13.51 -9.50
C LEU A 151 3.79 -13.91 -10.97
N LEU A 152 3.12 -14.98 -11.40
CA LEU A 152 3.17 -15.42 -12.80
C LEU A 152 2.56 -14.36 -13.73
N VAL A 153 1.43 -13.77 -13.36
CA VAL A 153 0.84 -12.66 -14.13
C VAL A 153 1.80 -11.48 -14.19
N TYR A 154 2.46 -11.14 -13.07
CA TYR A 154 3.47 -10.10 -13.05
C TYR A 154 4.66 -10.41 -13.96
N PHE A 155 5.19 -11.63 -13.96
CA PHE A 155 6.26 -12.04 -14.89
C PHE A 155 5.84 -11.94 -16.34
N VAL A 156 4.59 -12.32 -16.68
CA VAL A 156 4.05 -12.14 -18.03
C VAL A 156 3.97 -10.67 -18.41
N ILE A 157 3.49 -9.80 -17.51
CA ILE A 157 3.44 -8.34 -17.72
C ILE A 157 4.85 -7.79 -18.00
N LEU A 158 5.85 -8.18 -17.20
CA LEU A 158 7.23 -7.77 -17.41
C LEU A 158 7.81 -8.28 -18.73
N ALA A 159 7.52 -9.53 -19.10
CA ALA A 159 7.99 -10.10 -20.36
C ALA A 159 7.39 -9.37 -21.58
N VAL A 160 6.08 -9.08 -21.54
CA VAL A 160 5.38 -8.34 -22.59
C VAL A 160 5.91 -6.91 -22.68
N LEU A 161 6.04 -6.21 -21.55
CA LEU A 161 6.62 -4.86 -21.51
C LEU A 161 8.06 -4.87 -22.02
N GLY A 162 8.86 -5.84 -21.61
CA GLY A 162 10.24 -6.02 -22.07
C GLY A 162 10.33 -6.24 -23.58
N ALA A 163 9.46 -7.08 -24.15
CA ALA A 163 9.38 -7.31 -25.60
C ALA A 163 8.98 -6.02 -26.35
N ILE A 164 7.95 -5.32 -25.88
CA ILE A 164 7.48 -4.07 -26.49
C ILE A 164 8.55 -2.98 -26.41
N LEU A 165 9.21 -2.83 -25.27
CA LEU A 165 10.26 -1.82 -25.07
C LEU A 165 11.61 -2.21 -25.69
N SER A 166 11.86 -3.48 -25.98
CA SER A 166 13.10 -3.86 -26.68
C SER A 166 12.97 -3.80 -28.19
N ALA A 167 11.76 -3.92 -28.77
CA ALA A 167 11.57 -3.91 -30.21
C ALA A 167 12.11 -2.63 -30.91
N PRO A 168 11.88 -1.40 -30.40
CA PRO A 168 12.48 -0.19 -30.96
C PRO A 168 14.01 -0.20 -30.87
N LEU A 169 14.59 -0.67 -29.76
CA LEU A 169 16.04 -0.78 -29.62
C LEU A 169 16.66 -1.71 -30.64
N ILE A 170 16.03 -2.87 -30.90
CA ILE A 170 16.52 -3.82 -31.90
C ILE A 170 16.50 -3.17 -33.30
N SER A 171 15.42 -2.44 -33.62
CA SER A 171 15.28 -1.76 -34.91
C SER A 171 16.29 -0.61 -35.09
N VAL A 172 16.52 0.19 -34.05
CA VAL A 172 17.49 1.27 -34.02
C VAL A 172 18.91 0.72 -34.09
N PHE A 173 19.21 -0.32 -33.32
CA PHE A 173 20.52 -0.97 -33.30
C PHE A 173 20.88 -1.50 -34.70
N ALA A 174 19.94 -2.19 -35.36
CA ALA A 174 20.12 -2.66 -36.74
C ALA A 174 20.31 -1.52 -37.75
N ALA A 175 19.59 -0.40 -37.58
CA ALA A 175 19.70 0.77 -38.46
C ALA A 175 21.00 1.59 -38.24
N SER A 176 21.63 1.45 -37.08
CA SER A 176 22.77 2.28 -36.66
C SER A 176 24.12 1.57 -36.73
N SER A 177 24.11 0.27 -37.07
CA SER A 177 25.30 -0.52 -37.31
C SER A 177 25.65 -0.50 -38.79
N THR A 178 26.89 -0.12 -39.12
CA THR A 178 27.47 -0.34 -40.45
C THR A 178 28.56 -1.40 -40.34
N THR A 179 28.73 -2.21 -41.39
CA THR A 179 29.83 -3.17 -41.48
C THR A 179 30.79 -2.66 -42.55
N ASP A 180 32.05 -2.41 -42.18
CA ASP A 180 33.06 -2.02 -43.16
C ASP A 180 33.51 -3.21 -44.04
N ALA A 181 34.33 -2.94 -45.05
CA ALA A 181 34.82 -3.97 -45.97
C ALA A 181 35.68 -5.06 -45.30
N SER A 182 36.21 -4.78 -44.11
CA SER A 182 36.97 -5.71 -43.27
C SER A 182 36.10 -6.57 -42.34
N GLY A 183 34.77 -6.36 -42.36
CA GLY A 183 33.84 -7.05 -41.47
C GLY A 183 33.75 -6.43 -40.08
N THR A 184 34.32 -5.24 -39.87
CA THR A 184 34.24 -4.54 -38.58
C THR A 184 32.88 -3.87 -38.44
N LEU A 185 32.20 -4.14 -37.34
CA LEU A 185 30.97 -3.44 -36.96
C LEU A 185 31.32 -2.06 -36.40
N ALA A 186 30.83 -1.02 -37.06
CA ALA A 186 30.91 0.37 -36.62
C ALA A 186 29.52 0.89 -36.22
N PHE A 187 29.47 1.67 -35.13
CA PHE A 187 28.24 2.25 -34.58
C PHE A 187 28.33 3.77 -34.60
N ASP A 188 27.22 4.44 -34.92
CA ASP A 188 27.13 5.89 -34.77
C ASP A 188 27.15 6.28 -33.28
N PRO A 189 28.17 7.05 -32.81
CA PRO A 189 28.27 7.47 -31.41
C PRO A 189 27.07 8.31 -30.95
N ALA A 190 26.42 9.07 -31.84
CA ALA A 190 25.26 9.90 -31.50
C ALA A 190 24.03 9.06 -31.17
N VAL A 191 23.84 7.94 -31.88
CA VAL A 191 22.79 6.95 -31.59
C VAL A 191 23.09 6.25 -30.26
N GLY A 192 24.34 5.85 -30.03
CA GLY A 192 24.76 5.17 -28.79
C GLY A 192 24.54 6.00 -27.53
N LEU A 193 24.85 7.31 -27.57
CA LEU A 193 24.75 8.19 -26.41
C LEU A 193 23.33 8.77 -26.21
N GLY A 194 22.67 9.20 -27.29
CA GLY A 194 21.36 9.86 -27.22
C GLY A 194 20.20 8.90 -26.96
N LEU A 195 20.15 7.79 -27.69
CA LEU A 195 19.11 6.78 -27.50
C LEU A 195 19.43 5.87 -26.33
N GLY A 196 20.70 5.55 -26.07
CA GLY A 196 21.10 4.72 -24.94
C GLY A 196 20.66 5.29 -23.59
N PHE A 197 20.99 6.56 -23.30
CA PHE A 197 20.68 7.16 -22.00
C PHE A 197 19.18 7.44 -21.81
N GLY A 198 18.55 8.11 -22.78
CA GLY A 198 17.12 8.43 -22.73
C GLY A 198 16.24 7.18 -22.67
N TRP A 199 16.59 6.15 -23.45
CA TRP A 199 15.87 4.88 -23.40
C TRP A 199 16.09 4.11 -22.10
N THR A 200 17.32 4.12 -21.57
CA THR A 200 17.61 3.50 -20.27
C THR A 200 16.78 4.16 -19.15
N LEU A 201 16.66 5.49 -19.17
CA LEU A 201 15.79 6.20 -18.21
C LEU A 201 14.32 5.85 -18.39
N LEU A 202 13.82 5.80 -19.63
CA LEU A 202 12.45 5.38 -19.91
C LEU A 202 12.18 3.95 -19.44
N PHE A 203 13.09 3.03 -19.75
CA PHE A 203 13.01 1.63 -19.34
C PHE A 203 13.00 1.51 -17.82
N ALA A 204 13.93 2.16 -17.13
CA ALA A 204 14.01 2.19 -15.67
C ALA A 204 12.75 2.79 -15.05
N LEU A 205 12.20 3.86 -15.63
CA LEU A 205 10.96 4.47 -15.18
C LEU A 205 9.76 3.52 -15.30
N VAL A 206 9.57 2.91 -16.47
CA VAL A 206 8.43 2.01 -16.72
C VAL A 206 8.51 0.77 -15.82
N PHE A 207 9.66 0.09 -15.78
CA PHE A 207 9.86 -1.08 -14.93
C PHE A 207 9.81 -0.74 -13.45
N GLY A 208 10.33 0.42 -13.06
CA GLY A 208 10.27 0.92 -11.68
C GLY A 208 8.83 1.15 -11.21
N ILE A 209 7.99 1.78 -12.03
CA ILE A 209 6.56 2.00 -11.73
C ILE A 209 5.84 0.66 -11.61
N VAL A 210 6.00 -0.22 -12.60
CA VAL A 210 5.32 -1.53 -12.61
C VAL A 210 5.76 -2.40 -11.43
N GLY A 211 7.05 -2.41 -11.13
CA GLY A 211 7.59 -3.13 -9.98
C GLY A 211 7.12 -2.60 -8.64
N ALA A 212 6.97 -1.28 -8.50
CA ALA A 212 6.46 -0.71 -7.26
C ALA A 212 4.96 -0.91 -7.06
N LEU A 213 4.17 -0.90 -8.15
CA LEU A 213 2.76 -1.25 -8.09
C LEU A 213 2.58 -2.71 -7.67
N PHE A 214 3.40 -3.60 -8.23
CA PHE A 214 3.42 -5.00 -7.82
C PHE A 214 3.84 -5.16 -6.36
N GLN A 215 4.91 -4.48 -5.93
CA GLN A 215 5.37 -4.50 -4.55
C GLN A 215 4.28 -3.99 -3.59
N ALA A 216 3.57 -2.92 -3.95
CA ALA A 216 2.45 -2.42 -3.16
C ALA A 216 1.31 -3.44 -3.09
N GLY A 217 0.92 -4.06 -4.21
CA GLY A 217 -0.07 -5.13 -4.24
C GLY A 217 0.30 -6.31 -3.34
N LEU A 218 1.55 -6.74 -3.39
CA LEU A 218 2.09 -7.81 -2.55
C LEU A 218 2.04 -7.44 -1.06
N LEU A 219 2.39 -6.20 -0.71
CA LEU A 219 2.32 -5.69 0.66
C LEU A 219 0.88 -5.53 1.17
N ARG A 220 -0.07 -5.18 0.29
CA ARG A 220 -1.50 -5.17 0.64
C ARG A 220 -2.01 -6.58 0.95
N ALA A 221 -1.64 -7.55 0.12
CA ALA A 221 -1.98 -8.95 0.35
C ALA A 221 -1.36 -9.50 1.63
N SER A 222 -0.11 -9.15 1.94
CA SER A 222 0.54 -9.56 3.19
C SER A 222 -0.10 -8.90 4.41
N LEU A 223 -0.46 -7.61 4.32
CA LEU A 223 -1.20 -6.92 5.38
C LEU A 223 -2.54 -7.61 5.67
N GLN A 224 -3.32 -7.93 4.63
CA GLN A 224 -4.58 -8.70 4.77
C GLN A 224 -4.38 -10.03 5.51
N ALA A 225 -3.32 -10.77 5.17
CA ALA A 225 -2.97 -12.01 5.86
C ALA A 225 -2.70 -11.79 7.35
N THR A 226 -2.03 -10.68 7.73
CA THR A 226 -1.79 -10.33 9.14
C THR A 226 -3.03 -9.85 9.89
N TYR A 227 -4.05 -9.36 9.18
CA TYR A 227 -5.35 -9.01 9.76
C TYR A 227 -6.33 -10.20 9.82
N GLY A 228 -5.92 -11.38 9.35
CA GLY A 228 -6.79 -12.56 9.29
C GLY A 228 -7.86 -12.48 8.19
N GLN A 229 -7.71 -11.56 7.23
CA GLN A 229 -8.60 -11.45 6.08
C GLN A 229 -8.18 -12.45 4.97
N PRO A 230 -9.13 -12.94 4.16
CA PRO A 230 -8.81 -13.81 3.04
C PRO A 230 -7.98 -13.06 2.01
N VAL A 231 -6.84 -13.64 1.61
CA VAL A 231 -5.97 -13.07 0.58
C VAL A 231 -6.65 -13.26 -0.78
N SER A 232 -7.15 -12.17 -1.35
CA SER A 232 -7.81 -12.19 -2.66
C SER A 232 -6.85 -11.83 -3.78
N PHE A 233 -7.06 -12.40 -4.97
CA PHE A 233 -6.27 -12.07 -6.16
C PHE A 233 -6.43 -10.59 -6.57
N GLY A 234 -7.61 -10.01 -6.36
CA GLY A 234 -7.89 -8.60 -6.65
C GLY A 234 -7.05 -7.63 -5.81
N SER A 235 -6.64 -8.03 -4.60
CA SER A 235 -5.81 -7.20 -3.71
C SER A 235 -4.46 -6.83 -4.32
N PHE A 236 -3.90 -7.72 -5.15
CA PHE A 236 -2.62 -7.50 -5.83
C PHE A 236 -2.71 -6.44 -6.94
N PHE A 237 -3.88 -6.27 -7.53
CA PHE A 237 -4.13 -5.33 -8.63
C PHE A 237 -4.99 -4.13 -8.22
N SER A 238 -5.28 -3.97 -6.92
CA SER A 238 -6.03 -2.80 -6.45
C SER A 238 -5.26 -1.51 -6.75
N THR A 239 -6.01 -0.48 -7.13
CA THR A 239 -5.46 0.86 -7.43
C THR A 239 -5.60 1.81 -6.24
N ASP A 240 -5.99 1.30 -5.06
CA ASP A 240 -6.13 2.12 -3.85
C ASP A 240 -4.82 2.86 -3.53
N ARG A 241 -4.89 4.19 -3.39
CA ARG A 241 -3.71 5.04 -3.12
C ARG A 241 -2.60 4.93 -4.19
N PHE A 242 -2.96 4.72 -5.46
CA PHE A 242 -2.03 4.67 -6.59
C PHE A 242 -1.07 5.87 -6.63
N GLY A 243 -1.58 7.10 -6.46
CA GLY A 243 -0.77 8.32 -6.51
C GLY A 243 0.39 8.33 -5.50
N PRO A 244 0.11 8.22 -4.18
CA PRO A 244 1.16 8.12 -3.16
C PRO A 244 2.11 6.93 -3.35
N VAL A 245 1.61 5.76 -3.79
CA VAL A 245 2.45 4.58 -4.06
C VAL A 245 3.44 4.87 -5.19
N VAL A 246 2.96 5.38 -6.32
CA VAL A 246 3.79 5.72 -7.48
C VAL A 246 4.78 6.84 -7.16
N LEU A 247 4.37 7.86 -6.41
CA LEU A 247 5.28 8.93 -6.00
C LEU A 247 6.39 8.42 -5.07
N THR A 248 6.04 7.59 -4.09
CA THR A 248 7.00 6.96 -3.18
C THR A 248 7.98 6.07 -3.95
N ALA A 249 7.45 5.29 -4.89
CA ALA A 249 8.23 4.43 -5.78
C ALA A 249 9.22 5.20 -6.64
N ILE A 250 8.78 6.30 -7.27
CA ILE A 250 9.64 7.14 -8.10
C ILE A 250 10.74 7.75 -7.26
N LEU A 251 10.42 8.29 -6.07
CA LEU A 251 11.43 8.90 -5.20
C LEU A 251 12.45 7.87 -4.70
N VAL A 252 12.00 6.73 -4.18
CA VAL A 252 12.89 5.65 -3.71
C VAL A 252 13.69 5.06 -4.88
N GLY A 253 13.05 4.86 -6.03
CA GLY A 253 13.67 4.35 -7.24
C GLY A 253 14.72 5.29 -7.82
N LEU A 254 14.47 6.61 -7.80
CA LEU A 254 15.45 7.61 -8.22
C LEU A 254 16.67 7.61 -7.30
N VAL A 255 16.45 7.63 -5.99
CA VAL A 255 17.55 7.57 -5.01
C VAL A 255 18.33 6.27 -5.14
N GLY A 256 17.64 5.13 -5.28
CA GLY A 256 18.26 3.82 -5.46
C GLY A 256 19.03 3.70 -6.79
N GLY A 257 18.49 4.24 -7.88
CA GLY A 257 19.14 4.25 -9.19
C GLY A 257 20.38 5.14 -9.23
N LEU A 258 20.29 6.33 -8.62
CA LEU A 258 21.45 7.23 -8.45
C LEU A 258 22.53 6.58 -7.58
N ALA A 259 22.13 5.92 -6.48
CA ALA A 259 23.06 5.17 -5.66
C ALA A 259 23.76 4.08 -6.50
N ASN A 260 23.01 3.24 -7.23
CA ASN A 260 23.59 2.16 -8.01
C ASN A 260 24.46 2.63 -9.20
N SER A 261 24.35 3.89 -9.63
CA SER A 261 25.17 4.47 -10.70
C SER A 261 26.61 4.78 -10.26
N ILE A 262 26.88 4.81 -8.94
CA ILE A 262 28.22 5.04 -8.40
C ILE A 262 28.91 3.69 -8.16
N PRO A 263 30.03 3.37 -8.83
CA PRO A 263 30.70 2.09 -8.63
C PRO A 263 31.22 1.94 -7.19
N TYR A 264 31.11 0.73 -6.63
CA TYR A 264 31.51 0.33 -5.27
C TYR A 264 30.78 1.06 -4.12
N ILE A 265 30.93 2.39 -4.00
CA ILE A 265 30.29 3.21 -2.96
C ILE A 265 28.77 3.19 -3.10
N GLY A 266 28.28 3.15 -4.34
CA GLY A 266 26.86 3.12 -4.64
C GLY A 266 26.12 1.93 -4.06
N TRP A 267 26.77 0.77 -4.03
CA TRP A 267 26.17 -0.45 -3.51
C TRP A 267 25.96 -0.38 -1.99
N VAL A 268 26.92 0.18 -1.26
CA VAL A 268 26.80 0.43 0.19
C VAL A 268 25.70 1.46 0.47
N LEU A 269 25.65 2.53 -0.32
CA LEU A 269 24.61 3.55 -0.20
C LEU A 269 23.22 2.96 -0.46
N TYR A 270 23.10 2.11 -1.48
CA TYR A 270 21.85 1.44 -1.83
C TYR A 270 21.34 0.53 -0.70
N ILE A 271 22.22 -0.26 -0.08
CA ILE A 271 21.86 -1.07 1.11
C ILE A 271 21.36 -0.16 2.23
N GLY A 272 22.08 0.93 2.53
CA GLY A 272 21.69 1.88 3.56
C GLY A 272 20.29 2.45 3.30
N VAL A 273 20.04 2.96 2.09
CA VAL A 273 18.72 3.47 1.69
C VAL A 273 17.65 2.41 1.85
N THR A 274 17.89 1.18 1.39
CA THR A 274 16.93 0.07 1.48
C THR A 274 16.59 -0.25 2.94
N VAL A 275 17.59 -0.37 3.82
CA VAL A 275 17.38 -0.66 5.25
C VAL A 275 16.49 0.39 5.91
N PHE A 276 16.69 1.68 5.63
CA PHE A 276 15.91 2.73 6.26
C PHE A 276 14.55 3.00 5.58
N THR A 277 14.36 2.55 4.34
CA THR A 277 13.12 2.78 3.57
C THR A 277 12.26 1.52 3.37
N GLN A 278 12.71 0.35 3.85
CA GLN A 278 11.99 -0.93 3.67
C GLN A 278 10.56 -0.94 4.23
N PHE A 279 10.24 -0.10 5.22
CA PHE A 279 8.91 0.01 5.82
C PHE A 279 8.06 1.15 5.21
N ALA A 280 8.62 1.99 4.34
CA ALA A 280 7.95 3.19 3.85
C ALA A 280 6.65 2.85 3.10
N LEU A 281 6.68 1.86 2.22
CA LEU A 281 5.46 1.42 1.51
C LEU A 281 4.40 0.84 2.46
N LEU A 282 4.81 0.14 3.52
CA LEU A 282 3.87 -0.35 4.53
C LEU A 282 3.18 0.81 5.27
N PHE A 283 3.91 1.88 5.61
CA PHE A 283 3.30 3.09 6.19
C PHE A 283 2.35 3.81 5.23
N VAL A 284 2.64 3.85 3.92
CA VAL A 284 1.74 4.43 2.91
C VAL A 284 0.43 3.63 2.81
N LEU A 285 0.52 2.31 2.94
CA LEU A 285 -0.61 1.40 2.76
C LEU A 285 -1.44 1.20 4.03
N ASP A 286 -0.80 0.92 5.16
CA ASP A 286 -1.43 0.65 6.44
C ASP A 286 -1.88 1.95 7.13
N LYS A 287 -0.95 2.89 7.33
CA LYS A 287 -1.22 4.15 8.06
C LYS A 287 -1.72 5.28 7.17
N GLN A 288 -1.83 5.05 5.87
CA GLN A 288 -2.27 6.04 4.89
C GLN A 288 -1.49 7.37 4.97
N LEU A 289 -0.22 7.31 5.33
CA LEU A 289 0.66 8.48 5.36
C LEU A 289 0.98 8.98 3.95
N GLY A 290 1.22 10.30 3.81
CA GLY A 290 1.79 10.87 2.59
C GLY A 290 3.20 10.35 2.35
N THR A 291 3.71 10.43 1.11
CA THR A 291 5.00 9.87 0.73
C THR A 291 6.16 10.29 1.63
N LEU A 292 6.31 11.60 1.89
CA LEU A 292 7.42 12.11 2.70
C LEU A 292 7.29 11.70 4.16
N ASP A 293 6.07 11.73 4.71
CA ASP A 293 5.81 11.34 6.09
C ASP A 293 6.01 9.83 6.29
N ALA A 294 5.65 9.01 5.30
CA ALA A 294 5.89 7.58 5.31
C ALA A 294 7.39 7.23 5.25
N ILE A 295 8.17 7.95 4.45
CA ILE A 295 9.63 7.79 4.40
C ILE A 295 10.24 8.17 5.76
N ARG A 296 9.82 9.31 6.35
CA ARG A 296 10.28 9.74 7.67
C ARG A 296 9.92 8.71 8.76
N ALA A 297 8.68 8.25 8.79
CA ALA A 297 8.23 7.22 9.73
C ALA A 297 9.01 5.90 9.57
N SER A 298 9.32 5.49 8.33
CA SER A 298 10.18 4.34 8.05
C SER A 298 11.60 4.53 8.60
N ILE A 299 12.19 5.70 8.39
CA ILE A 299 13.52 6.04 8.90
C ILE A 299 13.51 6.02 10.44
N ASP A 300 12.51 6.62 11.08
CA ASP A 300 12.40 6.68 12.53
C ASP A 300 12.20 5.28 13.15
N LEU A 301 11.33 4.46 12.55
CA LEU A 301 11.12 3.07 12.95
C LEU A 301 12.40 2.24 12.83
N ALA A 302 13.11 2.38 11.69
CA ALA A 302 14.36 1.68 11.44
C ALA A 302 15.50 2.18 12.35
N ARG A 303 15.55 3.47 12.70
CA ARG A 303 16.52 4.04 13.66
C ARG A 303 16.25 3.60 15.09
N ALA A 304 14.98 3.47 15.49
CA ALA A 304 14.64 2.91 16.80
C ALA A 304 14.99 1.42 16.92
N ASN A 305 15.05 0.71 15.78
CA ASN A 305 15.24 -0.74 15.73
C ASN A 305 16.32 -1.17 14.72
N VAL A 306 17.49 -0.49 14.72
CA VAL A 306 18.52 -0.68 13.67
C VAL A 306 18.94 -2.14 13.54
N SER A 307 19.17 -2.83 14.65
CA SER A 307 19.58 -4.24 14.64
C SER A 307 18.56 -5.11 13.90
N THR A 308 17.28 -5.04 14.30
CA THR A 308 16.21 -5.80 13.67
C THR A 308 16.01 -5.41 12.20
N ALA A 309 16.06 -4.12 11.88
CA ALA A 309 15.90 -3.62 10.51
C ALA A 309 17.03 -4.10 9.59
N VAL A 310 18.28 -4.08 10.07
CA VAL A 310 19.45 -4.56 9.32
C VAL A 310 19.38 -6.08 9.14
N ILE A 311 19.11 -6.83 10.21
CA ILE A 311 19.05 -8.30 10.11
C ILE A 311 17.90 -8.72 9.18
N LEU A 312 16.74 -8.07 9.27
CA LEU A 312 15.62 -8.35 8.35
C LEU A 312 16.05 -8.10 6.90
N ALA A 313 16.65 -6.95 6.61
CA ALA A 313 17.10 -6.63 5.26
C ALA A 313 18.12 -7.63 4.73
N LEU A 314 19.07 -8.06 5.56
CA LEU A 314 20.06 -9.08 5.19
C LEU A 314 19.43 -10.45 4.94
N VAL A 315 18.49 -10.86 5.78
CA VAL A 315 17.75 -12.13 5.61
C VAL A 315 16.92 -12.10 4.32
N VAL A 316 16.20 -11.00 4.07
CA VAL A 316 15.45 -10.82 2.82
C VAL A 316 16.39 -10.87 1.62
N LEU A 317 17.52 -10.15 1.66
CA LEU A 317 18.52 -10.17 0.60
C LEU A 317 19.03 -11.58 0.32
N VAL A 318 19.46 -12.32 1.36
CA VAL A 318 19.98 -13.68 1.22
C VAL A 318 18.92 -14.62 0.65
N LEU A 319 17.66 -14.55 1.11
CA LEU A 319 16.58 -15.39 0.60
C LEU A 319 16.26 -15.09 -0.88
N LEU A 320 16.26 -13.81 -1.27
CA LEU A 320 16.06 -13.42 -2.67
C LEU A 320 17.24 -13.87 -3.56
N VAL A 321 18.47 -13.77 -3.07
CA VAL A 321 19.67 -14.26 -3.77
C VAL A 321 19.61 -15.78 -3.95
N ILE A 322 19.30 -16.53 -2.89
CA ILE A 322 19.10 -18.00 -2.96
C ILE A 322 17.98 -18.33 -3.95
N GLY A 323 16.85 -17.62 -3.88
CA GLY A 323 15.72 -17.82 -4.78
C GLY A 323 16.07 -17.56 -6.26
N THR A 324 16.96 -16.59 -6.50
CA THR A 324 17.49 -16.30 -7.84
C THR A 324 18.36 -17.44 -8.34
N PHE A 325 19.30 -17.93 -7.53
CA PHE A 325 20.15 -19.07 -7.87
C PHE A 325 19.40 -20.39 -8.04
N ALA A 326 18.22 -20.52 -7.41
CA ALA A 326 17.27 -21.62 -7.66
C ALA A 326 16.46 -21.41 -8.96
N CYS A 327 17.13 -20.98 -10.04
CA CYS A 327 16.58 -20.77 -11.39
C CYS A 327 15.34 -19.87 -11.46
N PHE A 328 15.28 -18.80 -10.65
CA PHE A 328 14.12 -17.90 -10.49
C PHE A 328 12.83 -18.56 -9.99
N VAL A 329 12.69 -19.89 -10.04
CA VAL A 329 11.56 -20.62 -9.44
C VAL A 329 11.54 -20.41 -7.93
N GLY A 330 12.71 -20.34 -7.30
CA GLY A 330 12.82 -20.00 -5.88
C GLY A 330 12.27 -18.62 -5.52
N LEU A 331 12.26 -17.65 -6.46
CA LEU A 331 11.68 -16.32 -6.22
C LEU A 331 10.15 -16.37 -6.08
N LEU A 332 9.47 -17.35 -6.70
CA LEU A 332 8.03 -17.52 -6.56
C LEU A 332 7.60 -17.77 -5.11
N VAL A 333 8.52 -18.27 -4.29
CA VAL A 333 8.32 -18.56 -2.87
C VAL A 333 9.03 -17.54 -1.99
N ALA A 334 10.26 -17.16 -2.34
CA ALA A 334 11.05 -16.22 -1.56
C ALA A 334 10.39 -14.82 -1.49
N VAL A 335 9.87 -14.31 -2.61
CA VAL A 335 9.21 -12.99 -2.67
C VAL A 335 7.99 -12.90 -1.73
N PRO A 336 7.00 -13.82 -1.76
CA PRO A 336 5.85 -13.74 -0.86
C PRO A 336 6.20 -14.05 0.59
N VAL A 337 7.14 -14.97 0.85
CA VAL A 337 7.55 -15.28 2.23
C VAL A 337 8.26 -14.10 2.87
N THR A 338 9.17 -13.44 2.14
CA THR A 338 9.88 -12.27 2.64
C THR A 338 8.95 -11.06 2.81
N SER A 339 7.99 -10.84 1.92
CA SER A 339 7.02 -9.74 2.09
C SER A 339 6.12 -9.93 3.32
N LEU A 340 5.66 -11.15 3.58
CA LEU A 340 4.92 -11.50 4.79
C LEU A 340 5.77 -11.32 6.05
N ALA A 341 7.02 -11.80 6.03
CA ALA A 341 7.94 -11.63 7.15
C ALA A 341 8.23 -10.15 7.45
N THR A 342 8.44 -9.32 6.42
CA THR A 342 8.62 -7.87 6.57
C THR A 342 7.37 -7.22 7.15
N THR A 343 6.18 -7.62 6.71
CA THR A 343 4.90 -7.07 7.21
C THR A 343 4.65 -7.43 8.67
N VAL A 344 4.91 -8.67 9.07
CA VAL A 344 4.81 -9.10 10.48
C VAL A 344 5.83 -8.38 11.34
N THR A 345 7.07 -8.27 10.87
CA THR A 345 8.13 -7.55 11.58
C THR A 345 7.72 -6.09 11.78
N TYR A 346 7.23 -5.43 10.72
CA TYR A 346 6.70 -4.07 10.78
C TYR A 346 5.63 -3.92 11.87
N ARG A 347 4.59 -4.77 11.88
CA ARG A 347 3.52 -4.69 12.88
C ARG A 347 4.01 -4.96 14.30
N ARG A 348 4.93 -5.92 14.47
CA ARG A 348 5.55 -6.18 15.78
C ARG A 348 6.37 -5.00 16.28
N LEU A 349 7.14 -4.33 15.41
CA LEU A 349 7.89 -3.13 15.76
C LEU A 349 6.98 -1.93 16.11
N LEU A 350 5.74 -1.93 15.63
CA LEU A 350 4.70 -0.98 16.03
C LEU A 350 3.95 -1.39 17.31
N GLY A 351 4.21 -2.57 17.87
CA GLY A 351 3.47 -3.12 19.01
C GLY A 351 2.07 -3.62 18.67
N GLU A 352 1.79 -3.90 17.39
CA GLU A 352 0.47 -4.32 16.93
C GLU A 352 0.26 -5.84 16.95
N PRO A 353 -0.97 -6.30 17.21
CA PRO A 353 -1.30 -7.73 17.20
C PRO A 353 -1.28 -8.32 15.78
N VAL A 354 -0.69 -9.50 15.62
CA VAL A 354 -0.63 -10.24 14.35
C VAL A 354 -1.55 -11.47 14.45
N ALA A 355 -2.48 -11.63 13.51
CA ALA A 355 -3.36 -12.80 13.47
C ALA A 355 -2.55 -14.08 13.25
N ALA A 356 -2.89 -15.15 13.97
CA ALA A 356 -2.17 -16.44 13.94
C ALA A 356 -2.25 -17.18 12.59
#